data_AF-A0A1X6P863-F1
#
_entry.id   AF-A0A1X6P863-F1
#
_cell.length_a   1.000
_cell.length_b   1.000
_cell.length_c   1.000
_cell.angle_alpha   90.00
_cell.angle_beta   90.00
_cell.angle_gamma   90.00
#
_symmetry.space_group_name_H-M   'P 1'
#
loop_
_entity.id
_entity.type
_entity.pdbx_description
1 polymer ?
#
loop_
_entity_poly.entity_id
_entity_poly.type
_entity_poly.pdbx_seq_one_letter_code
_entity_poly.pdbx_strand_id
1 'polypeptide(L)'
;MYGKNDSGRHFNFITQSRFLTIPNITLSSAFDTIYLVPLHGAISTYVDDTLNAGDAPFLSSVHNILKNYSTHRPDHGSIQFAGICACSDDAGVHCDAGPYAFTIAALPLTPPLSSPFADPKSLHFLAAKLFWVGPVARPDIPTNATQLANMPSPTGADARRANDTLATLIRLPITLHYPKLDPATLQASVFADYSGSAVSPLPKRQVGFLFALVDASHRFFLLHSASHRPHRVCRGSCAGELLALADAVAAALDVRLLLQELLSRRIPMAAYTDSSAAYDLITSFKDPTDMTGKNDLFMLRRALLDGTIRALHVVHGAQNPADALSKPTFARPAPNDALNEALSSGMLRPLIRAHTTSADYRNAPRPRAEA
;
A
#
# COMPACT_ATOMS: atom_id res chain seq x y z
N MET A 1 -18.64 -11.70 -32.90
CA MET A 1 -17.62 -12.53 -32.25
C MET A 1 -16.85 -11.60 -31.33
N TYR A 2 -17.16 -11.64 -30.03
CA TYR A 2 -16.72 -10.65 -29.05
C TYR A 2 -15.33 -11.04 -28.53
N GLY A 3 -14.33 -10.18 -28.69
CA GLY A 3 -12.99 -10.44 -28.16
C GLY A 3 -13.02 -10.33 -26.63
N LYS A 4 -12.47 -11.33 -25.92
CA LYS A 4 -12.32 -11.36 -24.45
C LYS A 4 -11.74 -10.07 -23.83
N ASN A 5 -11.07 -9.24 -24.63
CA ASN A 5 -10.43 -8.01 -24.16
C ASN A 5 -11.39 -6.82 -24.02
N ASP A 6 -12.58 -6.83 -24.64
CA ASP A 6 -13.51 -5.68 -24.62
C ASP A 6 -14.75 -5.94 -23.74
N SER A 7 -14.91 -7.17 -23.22
CA SER A 7 -16.12 -7.59 -22.49
C SER A 7 -16.28 -6.85 -21.17
N GLY A 8 -15.17 -6.61 -20.46
CA GLY A 8 -15.17 -5.81 -19.24
C GLY A 8 -15.55 -4.35 -19.51
N ARG A 9 -15.15 -3.79 -20.67
CA ARG A 9 -15.48 -2.40 -21.04
C ARG A 9 -16.97 -2.24 -21.34
N HIS A 10 -17.55 -3.18 -22.07
CA HIS A 10 -18.97 -3.15 -22.38
C HIS A 10 -19.85 -3.48 -21.18
N PHE A 11 -19.43 -4.43 -20.34
CA PHE A 11 -20.06 -4.64 -19.05
C PHE A 11 -20.05 -3.34 -18.26
N ASN A 12 -18.89 -2.69 -18.10
CA ASN A 12 -18.77 -1.42 -17.39
C ASN A 12 -19.77 -0.37 -17.90
N PHE A 13 -19.85 -0.09 -19.21
CA PHE A 13 -20.78 0.91 -19.74
C PHE A 13 -22.26 0.54 -19.55
N ILE A 14 -22.62 -0.74 -19.65
CA ILE A 14 -24.00 -1.19 -19.40
C ILE A 14 -24.34 -1.01 -17.93
N THR A 15 -23.50 -1.53 -17.02
CA THR A 15 -23.74 -1.41 -15.56
C THR A 15 -23.70 0.03 -15.08
N GLN A 16 -22.77 0.84 -15.58
CA GLN A 16 -22.63 2.26 -15.25
C GLN A 16 -23.94 3.02 -15.43
N SER A 17 -24.55 2.92 -16.61
CA SER A 17 -25.80 3.62 -16.92
C SER A 17 -26.93 3.27 -15.96
N ARG A 18 -26.93 2.03 -15.44
CA ARG A 18 -27.92 1.58 -14.45
C ARG A 18 -27.57 2.02 -13.04
N PHE A 19 -26.32 1.92 -12.61
CA PHE A 19 -25.93 2.37 -11.27
C PHE A 19 -26.19 3.86 -11.10
N LEU A 20 -25.94 4.68 -12.12
CA LEU A 20 -26.23 6.11 -12.11
C LEU A 20 -27.73 6.47 -11.98
N THR A 21 -28.64 5.48 -12.02
CA THR A 21 -30.06 5.68 -11.71
C THR A 21 -30.37 5.64 -10.21
N ILE A 22 -29.43 5.16 -9.38
CA ILE A 22 -29.60 5.18 -7.91
C ILE A 22 -29.64 6.64 -7.45
N PRO A 23 -30.63 7.05 -6.64
CA PRO A 23 -30.73 8.42 -6.16
C PRO A 23 -29.45 8.89 -5.46
N ASN A 24 -28.98 10.09 -5.80
CA ASN A 24 -27.81 10.75 -5.22
C ASN A 24 -26.46 10.03 -5.42
N ILE A 25 -26.42 8.99 -6.26
CA ILE A 25 -25.17 8.33 -6.57
C ILE A 25 -24.33 9.21 -7.51
N THR A 26 -23.03 9.21 -7.28
CA THR A 26 -22.06 9.88 -8.14
C THR A 26 -20.92 8.93 -8.47
N LEU A 27 -20.32 9.11 -9.63
CA LEU A 27 -19.01 8.52 -9.91
C LEU A 27 -17.95 9.22 -9.04
N SER A 28 -17.04 8.47 -8.44
CA SER A 28 -15.92 9.03 -7.69
C SER A 28 -15.05 9.89 -8.61
N SER A 29 -14.54 11.01 -8.12
CA SER A 29 -13.56 11.81 -8.86
C SER A 29 -12.17 11.19 -8.90
N ALA A 30 -11.90 10.19 -8.06
CA ALA A 30 -10.62 9.49 -7.98
C ALA A 30 -10.59 8.19 -8.82
N PHE A 31 -11.73 7.51 -8.95
CA PHE A 31 -11.80 6.19 -9.60
C PHE A 31 -13.03 6.05 -10.51
N ASP A 32 -12.79 5.80 -11.80
CA ASP A 32 -13.83 5.60 -12.81
C ASP A 32 -14.62 4.28 -12.65
N THR A 33 -14.28 3.47 -11.65
CA THR A 33 -14.93 2.19 -11.33
C THR A 33 -15.63 2.20 -9.98
N ILE A 34 -15.68 3.35 -9.29
CA ILE A 34 -16.33 3.47 -7.97
C ILE A 34 -17.47 4.47 -8.05
N TYR A 35 -18.65 3.99 -7.67
CA TYR A 35 -19.88 4.77 -7.55
C TYR A 35 -20.22 4.89 -6.07
N LEU A 36 -20.59 6.07 -5.60
CA LEU A 36 -20.86 6.29 -4.18
C LEU A 36 -22.07 7.18 -3.97
N VAL A 37 -22.78 6.91 -2.88
CA VAL A 37 -23.73 7.82 -2.27
C VAL A 37 -23.09 8.26 -0.95
N PRO A 38 -22.68 9.52 -0.79
CA PRO A 38 -21.95 9.97 0.40
C PRO A 38 -22.68 9.59 1.68
N LEU A 39 -21.96 9.04 2.66
CA LEU A 39 -22.43 8.51 3.96
C LEU A 39 -23.35 7.28 3.90
N HIS A 40 -23.79 6.84 2.73
CA HIS A 40 -24.79 5.79 2.59
C HIS A 40 -24.25 4.50 1.98
N GLY A 41 -23.32 4.58 1.02
CA GLY A 41 -22.74 3.37 0.44
C GLY A 41 -21.89 3.59 -0.80
N ALA A 42 -21.25 2.52 -1.26
CA ALA A 42 -20.45 2.50 -2.47
C ALA A 42 -20.60 1.18 -3.25
N ILE A 43 -20.37 1.27 -4.55
CA ILE A 43 -20.27 0.15 -5.50
C ILE A 43 -18.91 0.26 -6.18
N SER A 44 -18.16 -0.82 -6.21
CA SER A 44 -16.94 -0.96 -7.01
C SER A 44 -17.16 -2.02 -8.08
N THR A 45 -16.67 -1.75 -9.28
CA THR A 45 -16.66 -2.71 -10.38
C THR A 45 -15.22 -3.11 -10.72
N TYR A 46 -14.98 -4.39 -10.96
CA TYR A 46 -13.69 -4.91 -11.42
C TYR A 46 -13.93 -6.02 -12.45
N VAL A 47 -13.64 -5.70 -13.72
CA VAL A 47 -13.91 -6.61 -14.86
C VAL A 47 -15.39 -7.02 -14.89
N ASP A 48 -15.72 -8.22 -14.45
CA ASP A 48 -17.06 -8.81 -14.36
C ASP A 48 -17.60 -8.92 -12.93
N ASP A 49 -16.76 -8.65 -11.93
CA ASP A 49 -17.13 -8.64 -10.52
C ASP A 49 -17.65 -7.27 -10.07
N THR A 50 -18.60 -7.28 -9.14
CA THR A 50 -19.08 -6.07 -8.47
C THR A 50 -19.09 -6.27 -6.96
N LEU A 51 -18.52 -5.32 -6.22
CA LEU A 51 -18.54 -5.27 -4.76
C LEU A 51 -19.37 -4.08 -4.33
N ASN A 52 -20.25 -4.24 -3.34
CA ASN A 52 -21.04 -3.14 -2.81
C ASN A 52 -21.17 -3.23 -1.29
N ALA A 53 -21.23 -2.07 -0.65
CA ALA A 53 -21.43 -1.93 0.78
C ALA A 53 -22.21 -0.65 1.06
N GLY A 54 -23.11 -0.67 2.03
CA GLY A 54 -23.90 0.49 2.40
C GLY A 54 -25.05 0.17 3.34
N ASP A 55 -25.88 1.16 3.60
CA ASP A 55 -27.10 1.01 4.39
C ASP A 55 -28.19 0.22 3.64
N ALA A 56 -29.25 -0.16 4.36
CA ALA A 56 -30.33 -0.97 3.78
C ALA A 56 -31.04 -0.30 2.58
N PRO A 57 -31.34 1.02 2.60
CA PRO A 57 -31.88 1.71 1.41
C PRO A 57 -30.96 1.65 0.18
N PHE A 58 -29.67 1.89 0.37
CA PHE A 58 -28.67 1.80 -0.69
C PHE A 58 -28.60 0.38 -1.26
N LEU A 59 -28.43 -0.63 -0.41
CA LEU A 59 -28.34 -2.04 -0.82
C LEU A 59 -29.61 -2.52 -1.53
N SER A 60 -30.79 -2.06 -1.10
CA SER A 60 -32.06 -2.35 -1.78
C SER A 60 -32.10 -1.79 -3.21
N SER A 61 -31.54 -0.60 -3.41
CA SER A 61 -31.44 0.04 -4.73
C SER A 61 -30.48 -0.73 -5.64
N VAL A 62 -29.32 -1.14 -5.11
CA VAL A 62 -28.36 -1.98 -5.83
C VAL A 62 -28.98 -3.32 -6.22
N HIS A 63 -29.64 -4.00 -5.27
CA HIS A 63 -30.30 -5.28 -5.52
C HIS A 63 -31.36 -5.18 -6.62
N ASN A 64 -32.14 -4.10 -6.64
CA ASN A 64 -33.15 -3.85 -7.67
C ASN A 64 -32.57 -3.68 -9.08
N ILE A 65 -31.33 -3.20 -9.20
CA ILE A 65 -30.62 -3.12 -10.47
C ILE A 65 -30.07 -4.49 -10.85
N LEU A 66 -29.43 -5.17 -9.88
CA LEU A 66 -28.75 -6.45 -10.10
C LEU A 66 -29.71 -7.61 -10.44
N LYS A 67 -30.96 -7.59 -9.96
CA LYS A 67 -31.97 -8.62 -10.29
C LYS A 67 -32.25 -8.77 -11.80
N ASN A 68 -31.95 -7.73 -12.58
CA ASN A 68 -32.14 -7.70 -14.03
C ASN A 68 -30.95 -8.28 -14.81
N TYR A 69 -29.90 -8.73 -14.11
CA TYR A 69 -28.78 -9.41 -14.71
C TYR A 69 -28.87 -10.91 -14.39
N SER A 70 -28.48 -11.74 -15.36
CA SER A 70 -28.27 -13.18 -15.14
C SER A 70 -26.93 -13.42 -14.41
N THR A 71 -26.76 -12.78 -13.25
CA THR A 71 -25.61 -12.99 -12.38
C THR A 71 -25.86 -14.14 -11.42
N HIS A 72 -24.79 -14.72 -10.89
CA HIS A 72 -24.88 -15.61 -9.73
C HIS A 72 -25.57 -14.91 -8.55
N ARG A 73 -26.04 -15.70 -7.57
CA ARG A 73 -26.58 -15.15 -6.32
C ARG A 73 -25.49 -14.27 -5.68
N PRO A 74 -25.84 -13.08 -5.16
CA PRO A 74 -24.89 -12.27 -4.42
C PRO A 74 -24.34 -13.06 -3.23
N ASP A 75 -23.02 -13.09 -3.11
CA ASP A 75 -22.36 -13.63 -1.92
C ASP A 75 -22.45 -12.61 -0.77
N HIS A 76 -22.65 -13.11 0.45
CA HIS A 76 -22.78 -12.29 1.65
C HIS A 76 -21.92 -12.84 2.78
N GLY A 77 -21.36 -11.94 3.60
CA GLY A 77 -20.55 -12.30 4.76
C GLY A 77 -19.12 -12.73 4.38
N SER A 78 -18.96 -13.94 3.85
CA SER A 78 -17.68 -14.42 3.30
C SER A 78 -17.75 -14.39 1.78
N ILE A 79 -16.87 -13.60 1.17
CA ILE A 79 -16.86 -13.35 -0.27
C ILE A 79 -15.47 -13.59 -0.85
N GLN A 80 -15.43 -13.90 -2.15
CA GLN A 80 -14.20 -13.85 -2.93
C GLN A 80 -14.35 -12.75 -3.99
N PHE A 81 -13.45 -11.77 -3.99
CA PHE A 81 -13.46 -10.67 -4.95
C PHE A 81 -12.07 -10.49 -5.55
N ALA A 82 -11.95 -10.57 -6.88
CA ALA A 82 -10.66 -10.50 -7.58
C ALA A 82 -9.58 -11.47 -7.04
N GLY A 83 -9.99 -12.65 -6.53
CA GLY A 83 -9.11 -13.65 -5.93
C GLY A 83 -8.75 -13.41 -4.46
N ILE A 84 -9.24 -12.33 -3.85
CA ILE A 84 -9.07 -11.99 -2.43
C ILE A 84 -10.23 -12.59 -1.63
N CYS A 85 -9.93 -13.31 -0.56
CA CYS A 85 -10.95 -13.77 0.38
C CYS A 85 -11.18 -12.67 1.42
N ALA A 86 -12.44 -12.25 1.59
CA ALA A 86 -12.85 -11.32 2.62
C ALA A 86 -13.95 -11.94 3.47
N CYS A 87 -13.85 -11.81 4.79
CA CYS A 87 -14.91 -12.20 5.72
C CYS A 87 -15.19 -11.07 6.70
N SER A 88 -16.43 -10.99 7.16
CA SER A 88 -16.87 -9.99 8.14
C SER A 88 -17.37 -10.67 9.40
N ASP A 89 -16.97 -10.12 10.56
CA ASP A 89 -17.46 -10.51 11.88
C ASP A 89 -17.69 -9.26 12.76
N ASP A 90 -17.93 -9.46 14.06
CA ASP A 90 -18.14 -8.37 15.01
C ASP A 90 -16.89 -7.48 15.22
N ALA A 91 -15.70 -8.00 14.93
CA ALA A 91 -14.44 -7.27 15.07
C ALA A 91 -14.13 -6.40 13.84
N GLY A 92 -14.65 -6.75 12.66
CA GLY A 92 -14.51 -5.97 11.44
C GLY A 92 -14.51 -6.83 10.18
N VAL A 93 -13.89 -6.31 9.13
CA VAL A 93 -13.60 -7.08 7.89
C VAL A 93 -12.18 -7.62 7.96
N HIS A 94 -11.97 -8.83 7.48
CA HIS A 94 -10.69 -9.50 7.42
C HIS A 94 -10.43 -9.92 5.99
N CYS A 95 -9.24 -9.62 5.48
CA CYS A 95 -8.81 -10.09 4.16
C CYS A 95 -7.60 -11.01 4.30
N ASP A 96 -7.61 -12.11 3.54
CA ASP A 96 -6.49 -13.04 3.47
C ASP A 96 -6.17 -13.44 2.02
N ALA A 97 -5.02 -14.10 1.86
CA ALA A 97 -4.49 -14.52 0.56
C ALA A 97 -5.31 -15.64 -0.13
N GLY A 98 -6.36 -16.11 0.54
CA GLY A 98 -7.24 -17.17 0.08
C GLY A 98 -6.54 -18.52 -0.09
N PRO A 99 -7.20 -19.46 -0.78
CA PRO A 99 -6.63 -20.78 -1.05
C PRO A 99 -5.43 -20.71 -2.02
N TYR A 100 -5.26 -19.62 -2.76
CA TYR A 100 -4.21 -19.50 -3.78
C TYR A 100 -2.82 -19.67 -3.19
N ALA A 101 -2.55 -19.11 -2.00
CA ALA A 101 -1.26 -19.24 -1.34
C ALA A 101 -0.84 -20.71 -1.15
N PHE A 102 -1.79 -21.61 -0.87
CA PHE A 102 -1.55 -23.05 -0.68
C PHE A 102 -1.29 -23.81 -1.99
N THR A 103 -1.59 -23.20 -3.15
CA THR A 103 -1.29 -23.79 -4.46
C THR A 103 0.14 -23.53 -4.94
N ILE A 104 0.87 -22.65 -4.24
CA ILE A 104 2.23 -22.26 -4.62
C ILE A 104 3.20 -23.36 -4.15
N ALA A 105 3.90 -23.98 -5.10
CA ALA A 105 4.89 -25.02 -4.83
C ALA A 105 6.29 -24.42 -4.61
N ALA A 106 7.04 -25.04 -3.70
CA ALA A 106 8.45 -24.74 -3.47
C ALA A 106 9.33 -25.21 -4.64
N LEU A 107 10.47 -24.54 -4.82
CA LEU A 107 11.48 -24.92 -5.80
C LEU A 107 12.32 -26.11 -5.32
N PRO A 108 12.75 -27.01 -6.22
CA PRO A 108 13.72 -28.04 -5.87
C PRO A 108 15.07 -27.40 -5.54
N LEU A 109 15.72 -27.86 -4.46
CA LEU A 109 17.05 -27.40 -4.05
C LEU A 109 18.08 -28.51 -4.26
N THR A 110 19.17 -28.20 -4.97
CA THR A 110 20.29 -29.12 -5.19
C THR A 110 21.57 -28.51 -4.62
N PRO A 111 22.23 -29.13 -3.62
CA PRO A 111 23.52 -28.66 -3.11
C PRO A 111 24.66 -28.80 -4.15
N PRO A 112 25.71 -27.94 -4.10
CA PRO A 112 25.88 -26.82 -3.20
C PRO A 112 25.06 -25.59 -3.65
N LEU A 113 24.53 -24.84 -2.68
CA LEU A 113 23.63 -23.71 -2.95
C LEU A 113 24.34 -22.46 -3.51
N SER A 114 25.67 -22.43 -3.46
CA SER A 114 26.48 -21.38 -4.07
C SER A 114 26.52 -21.47 -5.59
N SER A 115 26.16 -22.63 -6.18
CA SER A 115 26.14 -22.81 -7.62
C SER A 115 25.01 -22.02 -8.29
N PRO A 116 25.18 -21.62 -9.56
CA PRO A 116 24.11 -21.07 -10.37
C PRO A 116 22.87 -21.97 -10.31
N PHE A 117 21.70 -21.36 -10.14
CA PHE A 117 20.46 -22.10 -10.10
C PHE A 117 20.14 -22.66 -11.48
N ALA A 118 19.83 -23.95 -11.57
CA ALA A 118 19.66 -24.66 -12.85
C ALA A 118 18.51 -24.10 -13.69
N ASP A 119 17.45 -23.59 -13.06
CA ASP A 119 16.31 -22.98 -13.73
C ASP A 119 15.97 -21.58 -13.15
N PRO A 120 16.65 -20.53 -13.60
CA PRO A 120 16.37 -19.15 -13.20
C PRO A 120 14.92 -18.73 -13.45
N LYS A 121 14.27 -19.26 -14.51
CA LYS A 121 12.89 -18.89 -14.85
C LYS A 121 11.91 -19.36 -13.79
N SER A 122 12.09 -20.56 -13.26
CA SER A 122 11.26 -21.06 -12.17
C SER A 122 11.36 -20.20 -10.90
N LEU A 123 12.54 -19.65 -10.59
CA LEU A 123 12.68 -18.69 -9.49
C LEU A 123 11.91 -17.41 -9.76
N HIS A 124 12.04 -16.81 -10.94
CA HIS A 124 11.29 -15.60 -11.30
C HIS A 124 9.78 -15.84 -11.29
N PHE A 125 9.33 -17.03 -11.71
CA PHE A 125 7.92 -17.40 -11.67
C PHE A 125 7.40 -17.56 -10.24
N LEU A 126 8.15 -18.20 -9.35
CA LEU A 126 7.79 -18.26 -7.92
C LEU A 126 7.76 -16.85 -7.31
N ALA A 127 8.75 -16.01 -7.60
CA ALA A 127 8.80 -14.63 -7.12
C ALA A 127 7.57 -13.82 -7.60
N ALA A 128 7.15 -13.97 -8.85
CA ALA A 128 5.94 -13.33 -9.37
C ALA A 128 4.66 -13.82 -8.64
N LYS A 129 4.55 -15.11 -8.33
CA LYS A 129 3.42 -15.65 -7.54
C LYS A 129 3.39 -15.08 -6.13
N LEU A 130 4.55 -14.99 -5.46
CA LEU A 130 4.67 -14.38 -4.13
C LEU A 130 4.33 -12.89 -4.17
N PHE A 131 4.78 -12.19 -5.21
CA PHE A 131 4.49 -10.77 -5.41
C PHE A 131 2.99 -10.52 -5.61
N TRP A 132 2.25 -11.41 -6.27
CA TRP A 132 0.80 -11.28 -6.42
C TRP A 132 0.06 -11.31 -5.06
N VAL A 133 0.48 -12.18 -4.14
CA VAL A 133 -0.15 -12.31 -2.82
C VAL A 133 0.10 -11.09 -1.93
N GLY A 134 1.26 -10.45 -2.11
CA GLY A 134 1.75 -9.43 -1.19
C GLY A 134 0.83 -8.21 -1.04
N PRO A 135 0.56 -7.43 -2.11
CA PRO A 135 -0.30 -6.25 -2.05
C PRO A 135 -1.75 -6.53 -1.63
N VAL A 136 -2.19 -7.78 -1.79
CA VAL A 136 -3.56 -8.22 -1.54
C VAL A 136 -3.81 -8.51 -0.06
N ALA A 137 -2.89 -9.23 0.60
CA ALA A 137 -3.11 -9.72 1.95
C ALA A 137 -1.84 -9.78 2.82
N ARG A 138 -0.65 -9.69 2.22
CA ARG A 138 0.62 -10.01 2.88
C ARG A 138 1.69 -8.97 2.60
N PRO A 139 1.53 -7.74 3.13
CA PRO A 139 2.45 -6.63 2.89
C PRO A 139 3.89 -6.91 3.39
N ASP A 140 4.12 -7.96 4.16
CA ASP A 140 5.44 -8.44 4.58
C ASP A 140 6.23 -9.20 3.48
N ILE A 141 5.58 -9.59 2.39
CA ILE A 141 6.15 -10.43 1.31
C ILE A 141 6.73 -9.66 0.10
N PRO A 142 6.16 -8.53 -0.38
CA PRO A 142 6.55 -7.88 -1.62
C PRO A 142 8.04 -7.63 -1.78
N THR A 143 8.75 -7.22 -0.74
CA THR A 143 10.17 -6.86 -0.83
C THR A 143 11.05 -8.05 -1.17
N ASN A 144 10.83 -9.19 -0.49
CA ASN A 144 11.53 -10.43 -0.80
C ASN A 144 11.25 -10.84 -2.26
N ALA A 145 9.98 -10.83 -2.64
CA ALA A 145 9.53 -11.23 -3.97
C ALA A 145 10.13 -10.34 -5.07
N THR A 146 10.07 -9.01 -4.92
CA THR A 146 10.63 -8.05 -5.88
C THR A 146 12.14 -8.19 -5.99
N GLN A 147 12.85 -8.36 -4.88
CA GLN A 147 14.31 -8.56 -4.91
C GLN A 147 14.68 -9.85 -5.64
N LEU A 148 13.99 -10.96 -5.35
CA LEU A 148 14.22 -12.25 -6.00
C LEU A 148 13.87 -12.23 -7.49
N ALA A 149 12.75 -11.60 -7.87
CA ALA A 149 12.32 -11.47 -9.27
C ALA A 149 13.34 -10.68 -10.12
N ASN A 150 14.09 -9.78 -9.50
CA ASN A 150 15.07 -8.94 -10.18
C ASN A 150 16.52 -9.45 -10.07
N MET A 151 16.71 -10.69 -9.57
CA MET A 151 18.04 -11.30 -9.51
C MET A 151 18.52 -11.71 -10.92
N PRO A 152 19.65 -11.16 -11.42
CA PRO A 152 20.13 -11.42 -12.78
C PRO A 152 20.79 -12.80 -12.93
N SER A 153 21.42 -13.30 -11.87
CA SER A 153 22.15 -14.58 -11.88
C SER A 153 21.87 -15.32 -10.57
N PRO A 154 20.67 -15.91 -10.43
CA PRO A 154 20.27 -16.54 -9.18
C PRO A 154 21.10 -17.79 -8.89
N THR A 155 21.31 -18.04 -7.61
CA THR A 155 21.98 -19.23 -7.06
C THR A 155 20.98 -20.13 -6.35
N GLY A 156 21.39 -21.35 -5.99
CA GLY A 156 20.59 -22.21 -5.12
C GLY A 156 20.24 -21.56 -3.77
N ALA A 157 21.05 -20.61 -3.30
CA ALA A 157 20.76 -19.84 -2.09
C ALA A 157 19.59 -18.86 -2.29
N ASP A 158 19.41 -18.30 -3.49
CA ASP A 158 18.28 -17.43 -3.81
C ASP A 158 16.98 -18.24 -3.95
N ALA A 159 17.06 -19.44 -4.54
CA ALA A 159 15.94 -20.37 -4.56
C ALA A 159 15.52 -20.78 -3.14
N ARG A 160 16.49 -21.00 -2.23
CA ARG A 160 16.20 -21.22 -0.81
C ARG A 160 15.47 -20.03 -0.18
N ARG A 161 15.93 -18.79 -0.40
CA ARG A 161 15.26 -17.58 0.11
C ARG A 161 13.81 -17.46 -0.41
N ALA A 162 13.56 -17.84 -1.66
CA ALA A 162 12.21 -17.89 -2.21
C ALA A 162 11.34 -18.92 -1.49
N ASN A 163 11.87 -20.12 -1.24
CA ASN A 163 11.19 -21.16 -0.47
C ASN A 163 10.96 -20.75 0.99
N ASP A 164 11.92 -20.06 1.62
CA ASP A 164 11.76 -19.54 2.99
C ASP A 164 10.66 -18.46 3.04
N THR A 165 10.56 -17.62 2.01
CA THR A 165 9.48 -16.62 1.87
C THR A 165 8.11 -17.31 1.73
N LEU A 166 8.03 -18.36 0.89
CA LEU A 166 6.82 -19.18 0.76
C LEU A 166 6.45 -19.88 2.08
N ALA A 167 7.44 -20.40 2.82
CA ALA A 167 7.21 -21.03 4.11
C ALA A 167 6.65 -20.02 5.14
N THR A 168 7.15 -18.79 5.14
CA THR A 168 6.61 -17.68 5.96
C THR A 168 5.19 -17.31 5.56
N LEU A 169 4.90 -17.30 4.25
CA LEU A 169 3.54 -17.08 3.74
C LEU A 169 2.57 -18.13 4.29
N ILE A 170 2.95 -19.41 4.25
CA ILE A 170 2.09 -20.54 4.67
C ILE A 170 1.97 -20.65 6.19
N ARG A 171 3.06 -20.44 6.93
CA ARG A 171 3.12 -20.71 8.38
C ARG A 171 2.50 -19.60 9.22
N LEU A 172 2.55 -18.36 8.75
CA LEU A 172 2.01 -17.21 9.48
C LEU A 172 0.69 -16.81 8.85
N PRO A 173 -0.47 -17.11 9.47
CA PRO A 173 -1.77 -16.67 8.98
C PRO A 173 -1.97 -15.18 9.34
N ILE A 174 -1.24 -14.30 8.65
CA ILE A 174 -1.49 -12.86 8.74
C ILE A 174 -2.71 -12.55 7.88
N THR A 175 -3.71 -11.95 8.50
CA THR A 175 -4.90 -11.40 7.85
C THR A 175 -4.87 -9.88 7.99
N LEU A 176 -5.26 -9.15 6.94
CA LEU A 176 -5.46 -7.71 7.04
C LEU A 176 -6.76 -7.45 7.78
N HIS A 177 -6.65 -6.82 8.95
CA HIS A 177 -7.78 -6.48 9.80
C HIS A 177 -8.27 -5.06 9.49
N TYR A 178 -9.57 -4.91 9.26
CA TYR A 178 -10.27 -3.64 9.06
C TYR A 178 -11.29 -3.46 10.19
N PRO A 179 -10.85 -3.05 11.40
CA PRO A 179 -11.74 -2.84 12.54
C PRO A 179 -12.75 -1.70 12.29
N LYS A 180 -13.66 -1.40 13.21
CA LYS A 180 -14.41 -0.14 13.12
C LYS A 180 -13.59 1.02 13.69
N LEU A 181 -13.10 1.94 12.86
CA LEU A 181 -12.40 3.16 13.32
C LEU A 181 -13.37 4.26 13.73
N ASP A 182 -12.93 5.14 14.63
CA ASP A 182 -13.66 6.36 14.97
C ASP A 182 -13.57 7.37 13.82
N PRO A 183 -14.70 7.69 13.14
CA PRO A 183 -14.70 8.66 12.07
C PRO A 183 -14.16 10.01 12.50
N ALA A 184 -14.49 10.48 13.72
CA ALA A 184 -14.18 11.83 14.19
C ALA A 184 -12.67 12.14 14.18
N THR A 185 -11.84 11.13 14.42
CA THR A 185 -10.40 11.27 14.59
C THR A 185 -9.57 10.67 13.44
N LEU A 186 -10.21 10.29 12.33
CA LEU A 186 -9.52 9.68 11.20
C LEU A 186 -8.39 10.55 10.63
N GLN A 187 -7.29 9.89 10.31
CA GLN A 187 -6.14 10.44 9.62
C GLN A 187 -5.55 9.43 8.64
N ALA A 188 -5.18 9.91 7.46
CA ALA A 188 -4.34 9.20 6.51
C ALA A 188 -2.89 9.26 6.97
N SER A 189 -2.23 8.12 7.17
CA SER A 189 -0.83 8.03 7.58
C SER A 189 -0.02 7.33 6.50
N VAL A 190 0.98 8.03 5.95
CA VAL A 190 1.89 7.47 4.94
C VAL A 190 3.29 7.30 5.52
N PHE A 191 3.85 6.10 5.37
CA PHE A 191 5.20 5.76 5.79
C PHE A 191 6.02 5.39 4.57
N ALA A 192 7.24 5.88 4.51
CA ALA A 192 8.14 5.58 3.41
C ALA A 192 9.54 5.26 3.93
N ASP A 193 10.25 4.45 3.18
CA ASP A 193 11.66 4.14 3.40
C ASP A 193 12.35 3.85 2.06
N TYR A 194 13.65 4.14 2.00
CA TYR A 194 14.50 3.81 0.88
C TYR A 194 15.75 3.05 1.32
N SER A 195 15.85 1.81 0.86
CA SER A 195 17.09 1.04 0.99
C SER A 195 17.98 1.29 -0.20
N GLY A 196 19.08 2.02 0.00
CA GLY A 196 20.13 2.17 -1.00
C GLY A 196 21.06 3.35 -0.77
N SER A 197 22.11 3.43 -1.58
CA SER A 197 23.10 4.50 -1.53
C SER A 197 23.77 4.69 -2.89
N ALA A 198 24.59 5.74 -3.02
CA ALA A 198 25.39 6.01 -4.21
C ALA A 198 26.19 4.79 -4.70
N VAL A 199 26.73 4.02 -3.74
CA VAL A 199 27.59 2.86 -3.97
C VAL A 199 26.82 1.52 -3.98
N SER A 200 25.53 1.55 -3.65
CA SER A 200 24.72 0.32 -3.67
C SER A 200 24.48 -0.13 -5.11
N PRO A 201 24.67 -1.43 -5.42
CA PRO A 201 24.29 -2.00 -6.71
C PRO A 201 22.81 -1.73 -7.01
N LEU A 202 22.48 -1.42 -8.27
CA LEU A 202 21.11 -1.10 -8.68
C LEU A 202 20.06 -2.15 -8.24
N PRO A 203 20.32 -3.48 -8.29
CA PRO A 203 19.35 -4.47 -7.84
C PRO A 203 19.03 -4.39 -6.34
N LYS A 204 19.93 -3.84 -5.52
CA LYS A 204 19.76 -3.70 -4.07
C LYS A 204 19.07 -2.40 -3.66
N ARG A 205 18.75 -1.52 -4.62
CA ARG A 205 18.05 -0.27 -4.37
C ARG A 205 16.55 -0.51 -4.40
N GLN A 206 15.85 -0.08 -3.36
CA GLN A 206 14.44 -0.39 -3.20
C GLN A 206 13.71 0.78 -2.52
N VAL A 207 12.56 1.13 -3.06
CA VAL A 207 11.57 2.01 -2.43
C VAL A 207 10.51 1.14 -1.78
N GLY A 208 10.19 1.43 -0.53
CA GLY A 208 9.11 0.83 0.21
C GLY A 208 8.21 1.90 0.80
N PHE A 209 6.89 1.73 0.68
CA PHE A 209 5.95 2.59 1.38
C PHE A 209 4.64 1.89 1.71
N LEU A 210 3.97 2.39 2.74
CA LEU A 210 2.59 2.03 3.05
C LEU A 210 1.74 3.25 3.36
N PHE A 211 0.45 3.09 3.11
CA PHE A 211 -0.58 4.05 3.40
C PHE A 211 -1.66 3.36 4.23
N ALA A 212 -1.94 3.94 5.39
CA ALA A 212 -2.93 3.46 6.33
C ALA A 212 -3.93 4.55 6.71
N LEU A 213 -5.14 4.14 7.07
CA LEU A 213 -6.10 4.98 7.77
C LEU A 213 -6.01 4.67 9.26
N VAL A 214 -5.91 5.69 10.12
CA VAL A 214 -5.66 5.53 11.56
C VAL A 214 -6.65 6.42 12.35
N ASP A 215 -7.14 5.94 13.49
CA ASP A 215 -7.90 6.75 14.44
C ASP A 215 -7.04 7.22 15.64
N ALA A 216 -7.59 8.06 16.52
CA ALA A 216 -6.85 8.53 17.71
C ALA A 216 -6.49 7.41 18.70
N SER A 217 -7.08 6.22 18.58
CA SER A 217 -6.71 5.05 19.38
C SER A 217 -5.56 4.25 18.76
N HIS A 218 -4.96 4.74 17.67
CA HIS A 218 -3.90 4.09 16.91
C HIS A 218 -4.31 2.78 16.25
N ARG A 219 -5.60 2.44 16.20
CA ARG A 219 -6.07 1.34 15.37
C ARG A 219 -5.97 1.78 13.92
N PHE A 220 -5.65 0.86 13.03
CA PHE A 220 -5.43 1.22 11.63
C PHE A 220 -5.99 0.20 10.64
N PHE A 221 -6.21 0.67 9.41
CA PHE A 221 -6.43 -0.13 8.22
C PHE A 221 -5.26 0.06 7.29
N LEU A 222 -4.68 -1.02 6.79
CA LEU A 222 -3.77 -0.92 5.65
C LEU A 222 -4.59 -0.77 4.37
N LEU A 223 -4.43 0.36 3.68
CA LEU A 223 -5.14 0.65 2.44
C LEU A 223 -4.30 0.32 1.22
N HIS A 224 -3.00 0.60 1.29
CA HIS A 224 -2.07 0.30 0.22
C HIS A 224 -0.65 0.13 0.74
N SER A 225 0.12 -0.73 0.09
CA SER A 225 1.55 -0.89 0.31
C SER A 225 2.24 -1.25 -0.99
N ALA A 226 3.47 -0.80 -1.18
CA ALA A 226 4.25 -1.13 -2.34
C ALA A 226 5.73 -1.34 -1.99
N SER A 227 6.36 -2.20 -2.78
CA SER A 227 7.81 -2.42 -2.76
C SER A 227 8.30 -2.58 -4.19
N HIS A 228 9.04 -1.58 -4.68
CA HIS A 228 9.55 -1.59 -6.05
C HIS A 228 10.94 -0.97 -6.15
N ARG A 229 11.61 -1.22 -7.28
CA ARG A 229 12.83 -0.49 -7.61
C ARG A 229 12.50 0.99 -7.84
N PRO A 230 13.40 1.92 -7.48
CA PRO A 230 13.26 3.31 -7.88
C PRO A 230 13.03 3.40 -9.38
N HIS A 231 11.98 4.13 -9.79
CA HIS A 231 11.67 4.33 -11.21
C HIS A 231 12.67 5.28 -11.91
N ARG A 232 13.57 5.88 -11.13
CA ARG A 232 14.69 6.71 -11.60
C ARG A 232 15.93 6.51 -10.73
N VAL A 233 17.08 6.93 -11.24
CA VAL A 233 18.35 6.80 -10.51
C VAL A 233 18.44 7.84 -9.39
N CYS A 234 18.44 7.37 -8.15
CA CYS A 234 18.78 8.17 -6.96
C CYS A 234 20.29 8.08 -6.71
N ARG A 235 21.02 9.20 -6.76
CA ARG A 235 22.49 9.18 -6.54
C ARG A 235 22.86 9.24 -5.07
N GLY A 236 22.01 9.79 -4.21
CA GLY A 236 22.14 9.74 -2.76
C GLY A 236 21.02 8.97 -2.06
N SER A 237 21.26 8.56 -0.81
CA SER A 237 20.20 8.02 0.07
C SER A 237 19.10 9.06 0.25
N CYS A 238 19.43 10.32 0.56
CA CYS A 238 18.44 11.38 0.71
C CYS A 238 17.53 11.60 -0.52
N ALA A 239 18.07 11.49 -1.74
CA ALA A 239 17.24 11.56 -2.96
C ALA A 239 16.29 10.36 -3.10
N GLY A 240 16.72 9.17 -2.66
CA GLY A 240 15.86 7.99 -2.61
C GLY A 240 14.78 8.10 -1.54
N GLU A 241 15.09 8.67 -0.37
CA GLU A 241 14.11 8.93 0.69
C GLU A 241 13.03 9.94 0.25
N LEU A 242 13.45 11.02 -0.42
CA LEU A 242 12.51 11.98 -0.99
C LEU A 242 11.62 11.33 -2.06
N LEU A 243 12.19 10.48 -2.91
CA LEU A 243 11.43 9.72 -3.89
C LEU A 243 10.42 8.79 -3.23
N ALA A 244 10.83 8.01 -2.24
CA ALA A 244 9.97 7.08 -1.53
C ALA A 244 8.79 7.80 -0.86
N LEU A 245 9.06 8.92 -0.19
CA LEU A 245 8.02 9.72 0.44
C LEU A 245 7.09 10.38 -0.57
N ALA A 246 7.63 10.84 -1.71
CA ALA A 246 6.84 11.42 -2.79
C ALA A 246 5.89 10.39 -3.42
N ASP A 247 6.40 9.18 -3.72
CA ASP A 247 5.62 8.06 -4.24
C ASP A 247 4.51 7.65 -3.24
N ALA A 248 4.83 7.61 -1.94
CA ALA A 248 3.87 7.28 -0.88
C ALA A 248 2.74 8.31 -0.77
N VAL A 249 3.07 9.61 -0.80
CA VAL A 249 2.08 10.69 -0.76
C VAL A 249 1.20 10.64 -1.99
N ALA A 250 1.80 10.50 -3.19
CA ALA A 250 1.06 10.42 -4.44
C ALA A 250 0.07 9.24 -4.46
N ALA A 251 0.52 8.05 -4.08
CA ALA A 251 -0.32 6.85 -4.03
C ALA A 251 -1.49 6.98 -3.03
N ALA A 252 -1.35 7.79 -1.99
CA ALA A 252 -2.41 8.01 -1.00
C ALA A 252 -3.45 9.05 -1.45
N LEU A 253 -3.17 9.90 -2.45
CA LEU A 253 -4.07 11.01 -2.81
C LEU A 253 -5.42 10.53 -3.32
N ASP A 254 -5.44 9.59 -4.27
CA ASP A 254 -6.68 9.11 -4.90
C ASP A 254 -7.56 8.37 -3.90
N VAL A 255 -6.96 7.49 -3.09
CA VAL A 255 -7.70 6.76 -2.04
C VAL A 255 -8.20 7.71 -0.95
N ARG A 256 -7.40 8.70 -0.55
CA ARG A 256 -7.84 9.73 0.41
C ARG A 256 -8.99 10.54 -0.17
N LEU A 257 -8.94 10.91 -1.44
CA LEU A 257 -10.00 11.66 -2.12
C LEU A 257 -11.31 10.86 -2.11
N LEU A 258 -11.27 9.58 -2.51
CA LEU A 258 -12.40 8.67 -2.43
C LEU A 258 -13.00 8.60 -1.02
N LEU A 259 -12.16 8.45 0.00
CA LEU A 259 -12.63 8.38 1.38
C LEU A 259 -13.28 9.70 1.84
N GLN A 260 -12.79 10.85 1.38
CA GLN A 260 -13.40 12.15 1.69
C GLN A 260 -14.78 12.31 1.03
N GLU A 261 -14.95 11.84 -0.20
CA GLU A 261 -16.24 11.79 -0.90
C GLU A 261 -17.22 10.90 -0.15
N LEU A 262 -16.81 9.67 0.14
CA LEU A 262 -17.64 8.67 0.81
C LEU A 262 -18.04 9.11 2.23
N LEU A 263 -17.11 9.70 2.99
CA LEU A 263 -17.35 10.10 4.37
C LEU A 263 -17.81 11.56 4.51
N SER A 264 -17.99 12.28 3.40
CA SER A 264 -18.36 13.71 3.38
C SER A 264 -17.55 14.58 4.35
N ARG A 265 -16.26 14.29 4.47
CA ARG A 265 -15.38 14.96 5.44
C ARG A 265 -13.97 15.06 4.91
N ARG A 266 -13.23 16.05 5.37
CA ARG A 266 -11.77 16.09 5.13
C ARG A 266 -11.09 15.01 5.96
N ILE A 267 -10.11 14.36 5.34
CA ILE A 267 -9.22 13.41 6.00
C ILE A 267 -7.82 14.02 5.96
N PRO A 268 -7.27 14.45 7.11
CA PRO A 268 -5.92 14.97 7.17
C PRO A 268 -4.92 13.86 6.81
N MET A 269 -3.80 14.22 6.18
CA MET A 269 -2.69 13.30 5.92
C MET A 269 -1.48 13.66 6.78
N ALA A 270 -0.86 12.67 7.41
CA ALA A 270 0.45 12.79 8.02
C ALA A 270 1.46 11.89 7.29
N ALA A 271 2.65 12.44 7.08
CA ALA A 271 3.74 11.76 6.39
C ALA A 271 4.87 11.44 7.38
N TYR A 272 5.40 10.23 7.31
CA TYR A 272 6.39 9.70 8.25
C TYR A 272 7.62 9.19 7.49
N THR A 273 8.79 9.60 7.96
CA THR A 273 10.11 9.14 7.48
C THR A 273 11.04 8.98 8.68
N ASP A 274 11.99 8.07 8.62
CA ASP A 274 13.09 7.99 9.58
C ASP A 274 14.36 8.73 9.11
N SER A 275 14.35 9.28 7.89
CA SER A 275 15.43 10.08 7.34
C SER A 275 15.38 11.52 7.85
N SER A 276 16.20 11.82 8.85
CA SER A 276 16.42 13.21 9.30
C SER A 276 16.87 14.13 8.16
N ALA A 277 17.66 13.62 7.20
CA ALA A 277 18.11 14.40 6.06
C ALA A 277 16.96 14.81 5.12
N ALA A 278 16.05 13.88 4.81
CA ALA A 278 14.88 14.18 3.99
C ALA A 278 13.95 15.16 4.72
N TYR A 279 13.69 14.92 6.01
CA TYR A 279 12.90 15.83 6.85
C TYR A 279 13.48 17.24 6.89
N ASP A 280 14.79 17.36 7.11
CA ASP A 280 15.49 18.64 7.18
C ASP A 280 15.41 19.40 5.86
N LEU A 281 15.51 18.70 4.72
CA LEU A 281 15.34 19.33 3.42
C LEU A 281 13.90 19.82 3.24
N ILE A 282 12.89 18.98 3.50
CA ILE A 282 11.48 19.37 3.31
C ILE A 282 11.11 20.54 4.22
N THR A 283 11.56 20.52 5.48
CA THR A 283 11.21 21.54 6.48
C THR A 283 12.10 22.79 6.44
N SER A 284 13.16 22.80 5.63
CA SER A 284 14.00 23.98 5.42
C SER A 284 13.78 24.61 4.04
N PHE A 285 14.50 25.70 3.76
CA PHE A 285 14.53 26.36 2.44
C PHE A 285 15.81 26.04 1.64
N LYS A 286 16.53 24.97 1.99
CA LYS A 286 17.77 24.57 1.31
C LYS A 286 17.49 23.74 0.07
N ASP A 287 18.28 23.91 -0.99
CA ASP A 287 18.23 22.98 -2.12
C ASP A 287 19.00 21.69 -1.80
N PRO A 288 18.59 20.54 -2.38
CA PRO A 288 19.30 19.28 -2.18
C PRO A 288 20.64 19.34 -2.93
N THR A 289 21.69 18.76 -2.35
CA THR A 289 22.97 18.58 -3.05
C THR A 289 22.82 17.66 -4.27
N ASP A 290 21.98 16.62 -4.14
CA ASP A 290 21.60 15.76 -5.26
C ASP A 290 20.34 16.31 -5.94
N MET A 291 20.54 16.95 -7.09
CA MET A 291 19.47 17.60 -7.85
C MET A 291 18.44 16.61 -8.42
N THR A 292 18.70 15.29 -8.42
CA THR A 292 17.73 14.29 -8.87
C THR A 292 16.49 14.21 -7.98
N GLY A 293 16.60 14.64 -6.71
CA GLY A 293 15.47 14.71 -5.77
C GLY A 293 14.75 16.07 -5.73
N LYS A 294 15.13 17.03 -6.57
CA LYS A 294 14.58 18.41 -6.51
C LYS A 294 13.08 18.46 -6.77
N ASN A 295 12.58 17.66 -7.72
CA ASN A 295 11.15 17.60 -8.03
C ASN A 295 10.34 17.00 -6.87
N ASP A 296 10.84 15.93 -6.24
CA ASP A 296 10.20 15.33 -5.06
C ASP A 296 10.15 16.31 -3.91
N LEU A 297 11.27 16.99 -3.64
CA LEU A 297 11.35 18.01 -2.61
C LEU A 297 10.34 19.13 -2.85
N PHE A 298 10.24 19.61 -4.09
CA PHE A 298 9.27 20.66 -4.45
C PHE A 298 7.83 20.20 -4.24
N MET A 299 7.50 18.98 -4.68
CA MET A 299 6.18 18.38 -4.48
C MET A 299 5.84 18.28 -2.99
N LEU A 300 6.74 17.70 -2.18
CA LEU A 300 6.56 17.50 -0.74
C LEU A 300 6.44 18.84 0.02
N ARG A 301 7.28 19.82 -0.33
CA ARG A 301 7.16 21.18 0.24
C ARG A 301 5.83 21.82 -0.10
N ARG A 302 5.36 21.68 -1.34
CA ARG A 302 4.09 22.24 -1.76
C ARG A 302 2.92 21.56 -1.06
N ALA A 303 2.96 20.24 -0.95
CA ALA A 303 1.96 19.46 -0.22
C ALA A 303 1.92 19.80 1.28
N LEU A 304 3.08 20.05 1.91
CA LEU A 304 3.12 20.55 3.29
C LEU A 304 2.63 22.01 3.36
N LEU A 305 3.01 22.84 2.40
CA LEU A 305 2.63 24.25 2.35
C LEU A 305 1.13 24.43 2.13
N ASP A 306 0.47 23.67 1.26
CA ASP A 306 -0.97 23.79 0.99
C ASP A 306 -1.85 23.01 1.98
N GLY A 307 -1.25 22.16 2.80
CA GLY A 307 -1.92 21.38 3.84
C GLY A 307 -2.46 20.05 3.34
N THR A 308 -2.10 19.63 2.12
CA THR A 308 -2.26 18.25 1.65
C THR A 308 -1.61 17.29 2.63
N ILE A 309 -0.37 17.59 3.05
CA ILE A 309 0.28 17.00 4.21
C ILE A 309 0.03 17.94 5.39
N ARG A 310 -0.78 17.50 6.35
CA ARG A 310 -1.06 18.26 7.58
C ARG A 310 0.15 18.31 8.49
N ALA A 311 0.90 17.21 8.58
CA ALA A 311 2.09 17.11 9.41
C ALA A 311 3.12 16.16 8.78
N LEU A 312 4.38 16.58 8.84
CA LEU A 312 5.53 15.74 8.52
C LEU A 312 6.22 15.33 9.81
N HIS A 313 6.50 14.04 9.97
CA HIS A 313 7.10 13.46 11.16
C HIS A 313 8.41 12.76 10.84
N VAL A 314 9.39 12.94 11.72
CA VAL A 314 10.56 12.04 11.82
C VAL A 314 10.25 10.97 12.84
N VAL A 315 10.43 9.71 12.49
CA VAL A 315 10.30 8.57 13.41
C VAL A 315 11.65 7.93 13.69
N HIS A 316 11.73 7.07 14.71
CA HIS A 316 12.87 6.19 14.87
C HIS A 316 12.86 5.11 13.78
N GLY A 317 14.02 4.85 13.16
CA GLY A 317 14.13 3.82 12.11
C GLY A 317 13.74 2.41 12.58
N ALA A 318 13.92 2.09 13.87
CA ALA A 318 13.45 0.83 14.46
C ALA A 318 11.91 0.72 14.60
N GLN A 319 11.19 1.81 14.30
CA GLN A 319 9.74 1.94 14.40
C GLN A 319 9.12 2.40 13.06
N ASN A 320 9.90 2.41 11.96
CA ASN A 320 9.39 2.72 10.63
C ASN A 320 8.90 1.43 9.95
N PRO A 321 7.59 1.18 9.84
CA PRO A 321 7.08 -0.04 9.22
C PRO A 321 7.36 -0.13 7.72
N ALA A 322 7.72 0.97 7.04
CA ALA A 322 8.12 0.94 5.65
C ALA A 322 9.50 0.28 5.42
N ASP A 323 10.28 0.05 6.48
CA ASP A 323 11.58 -0.63 6.40
C ASP A 323 11.46 -2.06 5.87
N ALA A 324 10.42 -2.79 6.28
CA ALA A 324 10.10 -4.12 5.74
C ALA A 324 9.71 -4.08 4.26
N LEU A 325 9.29 -2.92 3.74
CA LEU A 325 8.91 -2.69 2.36
C LEU A 325 10.10 -2.25 1.48
N SER A 326 11.24 -1.87 2.09
CA SER A 326 12.44 -1.46 1.37
C SER A 326 13.58 -2.49 1.52
N LYS A 327 13.65 -3.21 2.64
CA LYS A 327 14.70 -4.21 2.93
C LYS A 327 14.12 -5.63 2.95
N PRO A 328 14.65 -6.56 2.13
CA PRO A 328 14.23 -7.95 2.21
C PRO A 328 14.69 -8.57 3.54
N THR A 329 13.96 -9.56 4.04
CA THR A 329 14.26 -10.31 5.28
C THR A 329 15.67 -10.93 5.31
N PHE A 330 16.25 -11.20 4.14
CA PHE A 330 17.61 -11.72 3.98
C PHE A 330 18.68 -10.62 3.80
N ALA A 331 18.32 -9.35 3.96
CA ALA A 331 19.27 -8.24 4.04
C ALA A 331 20.09 -8.31 5.32
N ARG A 332 21.20 -7.56 5.33
CA ARG A 332 22.07 -7.38 6.50
C ARG A 332 22.39 -5.88 6.61
N PRO A 333 21.88 -5.19 7.66
CA PRO A 333 20.92 -5.68 8.65
C PRO A 333 19.58 -6.10 8.02
N ALA A 334 18.86 -6.98 8.70
CA ALA A 334 17.48 -7.33 8.34
C ALA A 334 16.53 -6.13 8.59
N PRO A 335 15.34 -6.11 7.98
CA PRO A 335 14.33 -5.10 8.32
C PRO A 335 13.93 -5.19 9.81
N ASN A 336 13.44 -4.07 10.34
CA ASN A 336 12.83 -4.00 11.66
C ASN A 336 11.50 -4.77 11.72
N ASP A 337 10.99 -4.98 12.94
CA ASP A 337 9.75 -5.73 13.18
C ASP A 337 8.49 -4.86 13.19
N ALA A 338 8.59 -3.54 12.94
CA ALA A 338 7.50 -2.60 13.15
C ALA A 338 6.26 -2.89 12.29
N LEU A 339 6.44 -3.37 11.05
CA LEU A 339 5.31 -3.80 10.21
C LEU A 339 4.64 -5.06 10.78
N ASN A 340 5.42 -6.05 11.19
CA ASN A 340 4.89 -7.30 11.75
C ASN A 340 4.16 -7.05 13.07
N GLU A 341 4.72 -6.20 13.94
CA GLU A 341 4.09 -5.76 15.18
C GLU A 341 2.77 -5.04 14.90
N ALA A 342 2.74 -4.15 13.91
CA ALA A 342 1.52 -3.43 13.54
C ALA A 342 0.44 -4.39 13.02
N LEU A 343 0.78 -5.27 12.08
CA LEU A 343 -0.17 -6.25 11.53
C LEU A 343 -0.70 -7.22 12.59
N SER A 344 0.16 -7.65 13.52
CA SER A 344 -0.22 -8.61 14.57
C SER A 344 -1.04 -7.98 15.69
N SER A 345 -0.76 -6.71 16.04
CA SER A 345 -1.46 -6.00 17.11
C SER A 345 -2.70 -5.24 16.63
N GLY A 346 -2.82 -4.99 15.32
CA GLY A 346 -3.83 -4.08 14.77
C GLY A 346 -3.60 -2.61 15.12
N MET A 347 -2.39 -2.26 15.57
CA MET A 347 -2.04 -0.93 16.06
C MET A 347 -0.83 -0.32 15.36
N LEU A 348 -0.93 0.95 14.97
CA LEU A 348 0.14 1.71 14.33
C LEU A 348 0.61 2.85 15.24
N ARG A 349 1.68 2.60 16.00
CA ARG A 349 2.18 3.50 17.06
C ARG A 349 3.58 4.01 16.75
N PRO A 350 3.75 4.95 15.80
CA PRO A 350 5.07 5.47 15.49
C PRO A 350 5.63 6.30 16.65
N LEU A 351 6.89 6.05 17.03
CA LEU A 351 7.60 6.91 17.98
C LEU A 351 8.18 8.13 17.24
N ILE A 352 7.53 9.29 17.43
CA ILE A 352 7.88 10.54 16.77
C ILE A 352 9.07 11.20 17.47
N ARG A 353 10.14 11.46 16.71
CA ARG A 353 11.34 12.19 17.15
C ARG A 353 11.18 13.70 16.99
N ALA A 354 10.59 14.11 15.87
CA ALA A 354 10.37 15.50 15.51
C ALA A 354 9.15 15.59 14.60
N HIS A 355 8.50 16.75 14.57
CA HIS A 355 7.41 16.99 13.64
C HIS A 355 7.34 18.47 13.26
N THR A 356 6.79 18.72 12.07
CA THR A 356 6.45 20.06 11.58
C THR A 356 5.05 19.99 11.01
N THR A 357 4.13 20.82 11.53
CA THR A 357 2.80 20.92 10.94
C THR A 357 2.80 21.89 9.76
N SER A 358 1.80 21.77 8.88
CA SER A 358 1.56 22.75 7.81
C SER A 358 1.41 24.18 8.34
N ALA A 359 0.79 24.33 9.53
CA ALA A 359 0.62 25.62 10.18
C ALA A 359 1.97 26.20 10.65
N ASP A 360 2.82 25.38 11.29
CA ASP A 360 4.16 25.79 11.72
C ASP A 360 5.04 26.13 10.51
N TYR A 361 4.99 25.31 9.47
CA TYR A 361 5.76 25.52 8.25
C TYR A 361 5.44 26.86 7.55
N ARG A 362 4.19 27.33 7.65
CA ARG A 362 3.75 28.62 7.10
C ARG A 362 4.13 29.81 7.98
N ASN A 363 4.03 29.65 9.30
CA ASN A 363 3.89 30.80 10.20
C ASN A 363 4.96 30.86 11.31
N ALA A 364 5.74 29.81 11.53
CA ALA A 364 6.72 29.75 12.60
C ALA A 364 8.15 29.66 12.04
N PRO A 365 9.10 30.48 12.54
CA PRO A 365 10.51 30.21 12.31
C PRO A 365 10.85 28.85 12.93
N ARG A 366 11.70 28.07 12.24
CA ARG A 366 12.08 26.71 12.66
C ARG A 366 12.60 26.72 14.11
N PRO A 367 12.13 25.81 14.99
CA PRO A 367 12.75 25.62 16.30
C PRO A 367 14.24 25.32 16.11
N ARG A 368 15.13 25.96 16.88
CA ARG A 368 16.55 25.59 16.87
C ARG A 368 16.65 24.14 17.31
N ALA A 369 17.33 23.30 16.51
CA ALA A 369 17.66 21.95 16.93
C ALA A 369 18.51 22.05 18.21
N GLU A 370 18.11 21.36 19.27
CA GLU A 370 19.00 21.12 20.41
C GLU A 370 20.19 20.30 19.93
N ALA A 371 21.39 20.79 20.24
CA ALA A 371 22.67 20.31 19.70
C ALA A 371 23.11 18.99 20.33
#